data_AF-X1BBS5-F1
#
_entry.id   AF-X1BBS5-F1
#
_cell.length_a   1.000
_cell.length_b   1.000
_cell.length_c   1.000
_cell.angle_alpha   90.00
_cell.angle_beta   90.00
_cell.angle_gamma   90.00
#
_symmetry.space_group_name_H-M   'P 1'
#
loop_
_entity.id
_entity.type
_entity.pdbx_description
1 polymer ?
#
loop_
_entity_poly.entity_id
_entity_poly.type
_entity_poly.pdbx_seq_one_letter_code
_entity_poly.pdbx_strand_id
1 'polypeptide(L)' 'PQHYRNGVPLDMTYSTGGMPDPDTANRDLVIGGRFTKDQDWYKGKVWRLRVWGRALTAEDWMSIYELERHWF' A
#
# COMPACT_ATOMS: atom_id res chain seq x y z
N PRO A 1 -2.32 -4.94 9.82
CA PRO A 1 -1.27 -5.32 8.83
C PRO A 1 -0.11 -4.34 8.95
N GLN A 2 1.13 -4.79 8.77
CA GLN A 2 2.31 -3.92 8.92
C GLN A 2 2.38 -2.90 7.78
N HIS A 3 2.59 -1.62 8.12
CA HIS A 3 2.82 -0.55 7.14
C HIS A 3 4.28 -0.12 7.19
N TYR A 4 4.78 0.36 6.06
CA TYR A 4 6.16 0.82 5.91
C TYR A 4 6.20 2.19 5.24
N ARG A 5 7.17 3.02 5.62
CA ARG A 5 7.50 4.28 4.95
C ARG A 5 9.01 4.37 4.78
N ASN A 6 9.47 4.60 3.56
CA ASN A 6 10.90 4.64 3.22
C ASN A 6 11.65 3.37 3.71
N GLY A 7 11.04 2.19 3.52
CA GLY A 7 11.58 0.91 3.97
C GLY A 7 11.46 0.60 5.47
N VAL A 8 11.06 1.56 6.30
CA VAL A 8 11.02 1.41 7.77
C VAL A 8 9.61 1.06 8.25
N PRO A 9 9.43 0.07 9.16
CA PRO A 9 8.12 -0.26 9.72
C PRO A 9 7.56 0.89 10.55
N LEU A 10 6.24 1.08 10.48
CA LEU A 10 5.52 2.06 11.29
C LEU A 10 4.67 1.37 12.36
N ASP A 11 4.71 1.91 13.58
CA ASP A 11 3.79 1.52 14.64
C ASP A 11 2.44 2.19 14.41
N MET A 12 1.40 1.37 14.25
CA MET A 12 0.07 1.81 13.85
C MET A 12 -0.98 1.04 14.67
N THR A 13 -2.05 1.73 15.05
CA THR A 13 -3.26 1.10 15.60
C THR A 13 -4.19 0.68 14.47
N TYR A 14 -4.62 -0.57 14.45
CA TYR A 14 -5.52 -1.11 13.43
C TYR A 14 -6.82 -1.60 14.06
N SER A 15 -7.94 -1.45 13.36
CA SER A 15 -9.18 -2.11 13.72
C SER A 15 -9.08 -3.62 13.50
N THR A 16 -9.71 -4.40 14.37
CA THR A 16 -9.86 -5.85 14.22
C THR A 16 -10.61 -6.15 12.92
N GLY A 17 -9.95 -6.77 11.93
CA GLY A 17 -10.55 -7.11 10.64
C GLY A 17 -9.56 -7.07 9.46
N GLY A 18 -8.50 -6.28 9.54
CA GLY A 18 -7.45 -6.26 8.51
C GLY A 18 -7.94 -5.77 7.13
N MET A 19 -7.19 -6.14 6.09
CA MET A 19 -7.54 -5.87 4.69
C MET A 19 -8.44 -7.02 4.18
N PRO A 20 -9.58 -6.73 3.53
CA PRO A 20 -10.43 -7.77 2.96
C PRO A 20 -9.65 -8.62 1.96
N ASP A 21 -9.93 -9.92 1.95
CA ASP A 21 -9.39 -10.84 0.94
C ASP A 21 -9.84 -10.38 -0.45
N PRO A 22 -8.91 -10.08 -1.37
CA PRO A 22 -9.24 -9.55 -2.68
C PRO A 22 -10.09 -10.53 -3.52
N ASP A 23 -10.00 -11.84 -3.30
CA ASP A 23 -10.74 -12.84 -4.06
C ASP A 23 -12.21 -12.96 -3.61
N THR A 24 -12.50 -12.52 -2.38
CA THR A 24 -13.87 -12.54 -1.82
C THR A 24 -14.46 -11.14 -1.63
N ALA A 25 -13.67 -10.09 -1.87
CA ALA A 25 -14.12 -8.72 -1.79
C ALA A 25 -15.11 -8.39 -2.93
N ASN A 26 -16.34 -8.00 -2.58
CA ASN A 26 -17.34 -7.52 -3.54
C ASN A 26 -17.08 -6.07 -3.98
N ARG A 27 -15.81 -5.70 -4.26
CA ARG A 27 -15.39 -4.32 -4.58
C ARG A 27 -14.13 -4.33 -5.45
N ASP A 28 -14.09 -3.43 -6.42
CA ASP A 28 -12.91 -3.26 -7.29
C ASP A 28 -11.71 -2.66 -6.56
N LEU A 29 -10.50 -3.01 -7.02
CA LEU A 29 -9.29 -2.29 -6.66
C LEU A 29 -9.29 -0.93 -7.35
N VAL A 30 -9.32 0.14 -6.55
CA VAL A 30 -9.32 1.52 -7.03
C VAL A 30 -8.07 2.26 -6.55
N ILE A 31 -7.46 3.03 -7.46
CA ILE A 31 -6.25 3.82 -7.18
C ILE A 31 -6.59 5.30 -7.31
N GLY A 32 -6.26 6.09 -6.28
CA GLY A 32 -6.41 7.54 -6.29
C GLY A 32 -7.82 8.07 -6.04
N GLY A 33 -8.78 7.20 -5.69
CA GLY A 33 -10.13 7.62 -5.30
C GLY A 33 -10.98 6.44 -4.85
N ARG A 34 -12.20 6.72 -4.36
CA ARG A 34 -13.21 5.72 -4.03
C ARG A 34 -14.57 6.19 -4.57
N PHE A 35 -15.15 5.45 -5.50
CA PHE A 35 -16.40 5.81 -6.20
C PHE A 35 -17.59 6.15 -5.31
N THR A 36 -17.64 5.66 -4.07
CA THR A 36 -18.77 5.87 -3.15
C THR A 36 -18.65 7.13 -2.30
N LYS A 37 -17.57 7.92 -2.45
CA LYS A 37 -17.35 9.16 -1.72
C LYS A 37 -16.74 10.17 -2.69
N ASP A 38 -17.48 11.20 -3.07
CA ASP A 38 -16.98 12.32 -3.88
C ASP A 38 -16.07 13.27 -3.09
N GLN A 39 -15.28 12.71 -2.17
CA GLN A 39 -14.38 13.41 -1.26
C GLN A 39 -13.05 12.63 -1.23
N ASP A 40 -11.94 13.33 -0.99
CA ASP A 40 -10.60 12.73 -0.80
C ASP A 40 -9.94 12.11 -2.05
N TRP A 41 -10.16 12.71 -3.22
CA TRP A 41 -9.42 12.35 -4.43
C TRP A 41 -7.92 12.62 -4.26
N TYR A 42 -7.10 11.64 -4.62
CA TYR A 42 -5.65 11.84 -4.63
C TYR A 42 -5.27 12.83 -5.73
N LYS A 43 -4.61 13.92 -5.34
CA LYS A 43 -4.11 14.95 -6.26
C LYS A 43 -2.58 14.92 -6.25
N GLY A 44 -2.00 14.17 -7.19
CA GLY A 44 -0.56 14.02 -7.32
C GLY A 44 -0.18 12.99 -8.37
N LYS A 45 1.12 12.73 -8.51
CA LYS A 45 1.64 11.65 -9.35
C LYS A 45 1.93 10.43 -8.49
N VAL A 46 1.33 9.30 -8.83
CA VAL A 46 1.73 7.99 -8.30
C VAL A 46 2.67 7.34 -9.30
N TRP A 47 3.77 6.79 -8.81
CA TRP A 47 4.73 6.04 -9.62
C TRP A 47 5.04 4.71 -8.92
N ARG A 48 5.31 3.67 -9.73
CA ARG A 48 5.68 2.30 -9.28
C ARG A 48 4.70 1.64 -8.31
N LEU A 49 3.41 1.70 -8.63
CA LEU A 49 2.42 0.87 -7.95
C LEU A 49 2.71 -0.62 -8.23
N ARG A 50 2.75 -1.44 -7.18
CA ARG A 50 2.99 -2.88 -7.26
C ARG A 50 2.07 -3.61 -6.29
N VAL A 51 1.75 -4.86 -6.63
CA VAL A 51 1.00 -5.81 -5.79
C VAL A 51 1.79 -7.11 -5.76
N TRP A 52 1.92 -7.73 -4.58
CA TRP A 52 2.68 -8.96 -4.38
C TRP A 52 1.74 -10.08 -3.97
N GLY A 53 1.92 -11.27 -4.54
CA GLY A 53 1.19 -12.49 -4.15
C GLY A 53 1.66 -13.11 -2.84
N ARG A 54 2.49 -12.41 -2.05
CA ARG A 54 3.00 -12.85 -0.76
C ARG A 54 3.17 -11.66 0.18
N ALA A 55 3.18 -11.93 1.48
CA ALA A 55 3.66 -10.97 2.46
C ALA A 55 5.17 -10.75 2.28
N LEU A 56 5.59 -9.49 2.26
CA LEU A 56 6.99 -9.08 2.25
C LEU A 56 7.51 -8.91 3.67
N THR A 57 8.78 -9.26 3.91
CA THR A 57 9.44 -9.01 5.19
C THR A 57 9.90 -7.55 5.32
N ALA A 58 10.36 -7.13 6.50
CA ALA A 58 10.92 -5.79 6.68
C ALA A 58 12.17 -5.57 5.82
N GLU A 59 13.01 -6.60 5.67
CA GLU A 59 14.21 -6.58 4.85
C GLU A 59 13.89 -6.45 3.35
N ASP A 60 12.83 -7.12 2.89
CA ASP A 60 12.32 -6.96 1.52
C ASP A 60 11.96 -5.50 1.24
N TRP A 61 11.20 -4.87 2.14
CA TRP A 61 10.80 -3.46 2.00
C TRP A 61 11.99 -2.50 2.00
N MET A 62 12.96 -2.72 2.89
CA MET A 62 14.18 -1.92 2.93
C MET A 62 14.99 -2.07 1.63
N SER A 63 15.14 -3.30 1.13
CA SER A 63 15.88 -3.57 -0.10
C SER A 63 15.23 -2.91 -1.31
N ILE A 64 13.90 -2.97 -1.42
CA ILE A 64 13.15 -2.28 -2.47
C ILE A 64 13.39 -0.78 -2.40
N TYR A 65 13.30 -0.17 -1.21
CA TYR A 65 13.52 1.26 -1.05
C TYR A 65 14.93 1.70 -1.49
N GLU A 66 15.97 0.97 -1.07
CA GLU A 66 17.36 1.28 -1.43
C GLU A 66 17.65 1.11 -2.94
N LEU A 67 17.05 0.10 -3.58
CA LEU A 67 17.14 -0.08 -5.03
C LEU A 67 16.35 0.97 -5.82
N GLU A 68 15.39 1.63 -5.21
CA GLU A 68 14.48 2.53 -5.92
C GLU A 68 14.75 4.01 -5.70
N ARG A 69 15.34 4.37 -4.57
CA ARG A 69 15.66 5.75 -4.21
C ARG A 69 16.71 6.38 -5.13
N HIS A 70 17.54 5.57 -5.79
CA HIS A 70 18.60 6.09 -6.67
C HIS A 70 18.07 6.69 -7.99
N TRP A 71 16.77 6.57 -8.25
CA TRP A 71 16.13 7.13 -9.44
C TRP A 71 15.64 8.58 -9.22
N PHE A 72 15.95 9.20 -8.08
CA PHE A 72 15.57 10.57 -7.72
C PHE A 72 16.71 11.33 -7.06
#